data_AF-A0A7J6Q8A7-F1
#
_entry.id   AF-A0A7J6Q8A7-F1
#
_cell.length_a   1.000
_cell.length_b   1.000
_cell.length_c   1.000
_cell.angle_alpha   90.00
_cell.angle_beta   90.00
_cell.angle_gamma   90.00
#
_symmetry.space_group_name_H-M   'P 1'
#
loop_
_entity.id
_entity.type
_entity.pdbx_description
1 polymer ?
#
loop_
_entity_poly.entity_id
_entity_poly.type
_entity_poly.pdbx_seq_one_letter_code
_entity_poly.pdbx_strand_id
1 'polypeptide(L)'
;WRLTHRAGVAAALDPSNTSDGTAEFQSFREFRRKASDQKSSVFRDKYDEELALPLIETGSTPSPADSTRSSSLLQSIQTDLAAVLWPLKRVIDVTCPDCRIYQPRENLYPVTFLASFAWVSLASFVVGCVVDRWVALLQNPSSSGFFGLALVALGAEVPDAINALTATYRGYGSMAAASCLGSQIINICVGLGLPWTLTLFASGVVPVSSGSAVFLKTVACINAAVATVLACWLVWQGRAPEASQYCIIDRARGMAALQCYLAVILLLGVLTFAGTFKG
;
A
#
# COMPACT_ATOMS: atom_id res chain seq x y z
N TRP A 1 -5.43 -24.35 9.66
CA TRP A 1 -4.19 -23.76 10.23
C TRP A 1 -3.95 -24.05 11.73
N ARG A 2 -4.51 -25.10 12.37
CA ARG A 2 -4.16 -25.40 13.78
C ARG A 2 -4.21 -26.86 14.27
N LEU A 3 -4.30 -27.88 13.39
CA LEU A 3 -4.31 -29.29 13.83
C LEU A 3 -3.16 -30.15 13.30
N THR A 4 -2.54 -29.79 12.17
CA THR A 4 -1.38 -30.52 11.61
C THR A 4 -0.05 -30.16 12.29
N HIS A 5 0.02 -29.02 12.98
CA HIS A 5 1.26 -28.49 13.57
C HIS A 5 1.67 -29.16 14.90
N ARG A 6 0.74 -29.84 15.61
CA ARG A 6 1.06 -30.51 16.89
C ARG A 6 1.51 -31.96 16.72
N ALA A 7 1.04 -32.66 15.68
CA ALA A 7 1.40 -34.07 15.47
C ALA A 7 2.88 -34.24 15.05
N GLY A 8 3.42 -33.32 14.25
CA GLY A 8 4.82 -33.37 13.81
C GLY A 8 5.85 -33.01 14.89
N VAL A 9 5.45 -32.21 15.89
CA VAL A 9 6.36 -31.77 16.97
C VAL A 9 6.41 -32.80 18.11
N ALA A 10 5.33 -33.54 18.35
CA ALA A 10 5.28 -34.58 19.40
C ALA A 10 6.08 -35.83 19.05
N ALA A 11 6.28 -36.14 17.76
CA ALA A 11 7.07 -37.29 17.31
C ALA A 11 8.60 -37.08 17.43
N ALA A 12 9.06 -35.85 17.68
CA ALA A 12 10.48 -35.49 17.75
C ALA A 12 11.06 -35.49 19.18
N LEU A 13 10.27 -35.88 20.19
CA LEU A 13 10.64 -35.80 21.62
C LEU A 13 10.68 -37.18 22.30
N ASP A 14 10.95 -38.27 21.56
CA ASP A 14 11.28 -39.57 22.14
C ASP A 14 12.79 -39.62 22.45
N PRO A 15 13.20 -39.61 23.74
CA PRO A 15 14.61 -39.50 24.12
C PRO A 15 15.35 -40.86 24.11
N SER A 16 14.78 -41.91 23.51
CA SER A 16 15.36 -43.27 23.59
C SER A 16 16.33 -43.66 22.45
N ASN A 17 16.63 -42.77 21.49
CA ASN A 17 17.51 -43.11 20.37
C ASN A 17 18.56 -42.03 20.05
N THR A 18 19.44 -41.76 21.01
CA THR A 18 20.64 -40.92 20.84
C THR A 18 21.76 -41.71 20.18
N SER A 19 21.88 -41.63 18.86
CA SER A 19 23.15 -42.01 18.20
C SER A 19 23.48 -41.29 16.88
N ASP A 20 22.77 -40.23 16.46
CA ASP A 20 23.22 -39.54 15.24
C ASP A 20 22.79 -38.07 15.13
N GLY A 21 23.66 -37.15 15.59
CA GLY A 21 23.48 -35.71 15.39
C GLY A 21 23.48 -35.29 13.91
N THR A 22 23.90 -36.18 13.00
CA THR A 22 23.81 -35.96 11.55
C THR A 22 22.39 -36.19 11.02
N ALA A 23 21.62 -37.11 11.61
CA ALA A 23 20.26 -37.45 11.19
C ALA A 23 19.24 -36.36 11.56
N GLU A 24 19.36 -35.75 12.74
CA GLU A 24 18.53 -34.59 13.12
C GLU A 24 18.79 -33.38 12.20
N PHE A 25 20.05 -33.13 11.84
CA PHE A 25 20.41 -32.02 10.97
C PHE A 25 19.94 -32.24 9.52
N GLN A 26 19.91 -33.49 9.05
CA GLN A 26 19.32 -33.86 7.76
C GLN A 26 17.80 -33.71 7.78
N SER A 27 17.11 -34.19 8.83
CA SER A 27 15.67 -34.02 9.02
C SER A 27 15.27 -32.53 9.06
N PHE A 28 16.04 -31.70 9.76
CA PHE A 28 15.80 -30.26 9.80
C PHE A 28 16.04 -29.56 8.45
N ARG A 29 17.04 -30.01 7.67
CA ARG A 29 17.28 -29.53 6.29
C ARG A 29 16.15 -29.93 5.36
N GLU A 30 15.67 -31.16 5.47
CA GLU A 30 14.51 -31.65 4.69
C GLU A 30 13.22 -30.93 5.07
N PHE A 31 13.00 -30.68 6.36
CA PHE A 31 11.87 -29.89 6.83
C PHE A 31 11.94 -28.45 6.30
N ARG A 32 13.12 -27.80 6.35
CA ARG A 32 13.30 -26.46 5.77
C ARG A 32 13.12 -26.45 4.26
N ARG A 33 13.59 -27.50 3.56
CA ARG A 33 13.41 -27.67 2.11
C ARG A 33 11.94 -27.86 1.74
N LYS A 34 11.21 -28.75 2.44
CA LYS A 34 9.76 -28.93 2.28
C LYS A 34 8.97 -27.67 2.62
N ALA A 35 9.36 -26.94 3.66
CA ALA A 35 8.74 -25.66 4.02
C ALA A 35 9.04 -24.55 3.00
N SER A 36 10.21 -24.58 2.35
CA SER A 36 10.57 -23.66 1.25
C SER A 36 9.78 -23.99 -0.01
N ASP A 37 9.70 -25.27 -0.39
CA ASP A 37 8.91 -25.73 -1.53
C ASP A 37 7.42 -25.44 -1.32
N GLN A 38 6.90 -25.68 -0.12
CA GLN A 38 5.50 -25.40 0.21
C GLN A 38 5.20 -23.90 0.29
N LYS A 39 6.16 -23.05 0.71
CA LYS A 39 5.99 -21.58 0.57
C LYS A 39 5.96 -21.17 -0.89
N SER A 40 6.85 -21.73 -1.72
CA SER A 40 6.87 -21.45 -3.16
C SER A 40 5.58 -21.93 -3.85
N SER A 41 5.01 -23.07 -3.43
CA SER A 41 3.76 -23.58 -3.96
C SER A 41 2.59 -22.67 -3.60
N VAL A 42 2.52 -22.17 -2.36
CA VAL A 42 1.46 -21.23 -1.95
C VAL A 42 1.46 -19.94 -2.78
N PHE A 43 2.63 -19.41 -3.15
CA PHE A 43 2.69 -18.23 -4.03
C PHE A 43 2.25 -18.56 -5.46
N ARG A 44 2.64 -19.73 -5.98
CA ARG A 44 2.22 -20.20 -7.32
C ARG A 44 0.73 -20.49 -7.39
N ASP A 45 0.18 -21.20 -6.40
CA ASP A 45 -1.25 -21.48 -6.30
C ASP A 45 -2.08 -20.20 -6.28
N LYS A 46 -1.62 -19.19 -5.52
CA LYS A 46 -2.31 -17.90 -5.44
C LYS A 46 -2.20 -17.08 -6.74
N TYR A 47 -1.08 -17.19 -7.44
CA TYR A 47 -0.89 -16.57 -8.75
C TYR A 47 -1.76 -17.23 -9.83
N ASP A 48 -1.85 -18.56 -9.82
CA ASP A 48 -2.68 -19.33 -10.75
C ASP A 48 -4.18 -19.08 -10.48
N GLU A 49 -4.58 -18.92 -9.22
CA GLU A 49 -5.92 -18.48 -8.83
C GLU A 49 -6.23 -17.07 -9.33
N GLU A 50 -5.26 -16.13 -9.23
CA GLU A 50 -5.41 -14.76 -9.72
C GLU A 50 -5.48 -14.68 -11.26
N LEU A 51 -4.77 -15.57 -11.96
CA LEU A 51 -4.81 -15.69 -13.42
C LEU A 51 -6.09 -16.33 -13.95
N ALA A 52 -6.68 -17.25 -13.17
CA ALA A 52 -7.90 -17.97 -13.52
C ALA A 52 -9.19 -17.13 -13.36
N LEU A 53 -9.09 -15.94 -12.77
CA LEU A 53 -10.25 -15.08 -12.55
C LEU A 53 -10.78 -14.50 -13.88
N PRO A 54 -12.11 -14.57 -14.13
CA PRO A 54 -12.70 -13.89 -15.26
C PRO A 54 -12.50 -12.38 -15.07
N LEU A 55 -11.92 -11.73 -16.08
CA LEU A 55 -11.93 -10.27 -16.18
C LEU A 55 -13.40 -9.85 -16.29
N ILE A 56 -13.99 -9.39 -15.19
CA ILE A 56 -15.36 -8.88 -15.19
C ILE A 56 -15.36 -7.66 -16.13
N GLU A 57 -16.00 -7.81 -17.29
CA GLU A 57 -16.34 -6.68 -18.15
C GLU A 57 -17.07 -5.65 -17.30
N THR A 58 -16.58 -4.42 -17.31
CA THR A 58 -17.15 -3.29 -16.59
C THR A 58 -18.64 -3.18 -16.86
N GLY A 59 -19.45 -3.62 -15.90
CA GLY A 59 -20.89 -3.52 -15.93
C GLY A 59 -21.34 -2.08 -15.73
N SER A 60 -21.36 -1.32 -16.81
CA SER A 60 -22.31 -0.24 -17.05
C SER A 60 -22.40 -0.07 -18.56
N THR A 61 -23.40 -0.66 -19.21
CA THR A 61 -23.78 -0.28 -20.57
C THR A 61 -24.45 1.10 -20.50
N PRO A 62 -23.79 2.20 -20.89
CA PRO A 62 -24.48 3.47 -21.04
C PRO A 62 -25.24 3.40 -22.36
N SER A 63 -26.36 4.11 -22.46
CA SER A 63 -27.15 4.24 -23.70
C SER A 63 -26.24 4.40 -24.93
N PRO A 64 -26.46 3.65 -26.03
CA PRO A 64 -25.48 3.40 -27.09
C PRO A 64 -24.93 4.64 -27.84
N ALA A 65 -25.55 5.82 -27.66
CA ALA A 65 -25.13 7.06 -28.32
C ALA A 65 -24.15 7.92 -27.48
N ASP A 66 -24.22 7.87 -26.14
CA ASP A 66 -23.32 8.67 -25.27
C ASP A 66 -22.05 7.89 -24.89
N SER A 67 -22.13 6.56 -24.84
CA SER A 67 -20.99 5.69 -24.54
C SER A 67 -19.91 5.68 -25.62
N THR A 68 -20.31 5.76 -26.89
CA THR A 68 -19.41 5.72 -28.06
C THR A 68 -18.58 6.99 -28.22
N ARG A 69 -19.13 8.16 -27.85
CA ARG A 69 -18.40 9.45 -27.97
C ARG A 69 -17.41 9.66 -26.84
N SER A 70 -17.78 9.26 -25.62
CA SER A 70 -16.86 9.32 -24.46
C SER A 70 -15.74 8.29 -24.59
N SER A 71 -16.06 7.06 -25.03
CA SER A 71 -15.04 6.01 -25.21
C SER A 71 -14.02 6.37 -26.30
N SER A 72 -14.45 6.93 -27.43
CA SER A 72 -13.54 7.34 -28.51
C SER A 72 -12.61 8.50 -28.13
N LEU A 73 -13.09 9.48 -27.36
CA LEU A 73 -12.26 10.56 -26.83
C LEU A 73 -11.26 10.04 -25.79
N LEU A 74 -11.72 9.23 -24.83
CA LEU A 74 -10.83 8.63 -23.83
C LEU A 74 -9.78 7.72 -24.49
N GLN A 75 -10.15 6.97 -25.52
CA GLN A 75 -9.25 6.09 -26.25
C GLN A 75 -8.19 6.89 -27.02
N SER A 76 -8.55 8.03 -27.60
CA SER A 76 -7.62 8.95 -28.26
C SER A 76 -6.63 9.57 -27.26
N ILE A 77 -7.13 10.05 -26.12
CA ILE A 77 -6.28 10.58 -25.04
C ILE A 77 -5.33 9.51 -24.50
N GLN A 78 -5.81 8.28 -24.34
CA GLN A 78 -4.98 7.15 -23.89
C GLN A 78 -3.88 6.83 -24.89
N THR A 79 -4.17 6.82 -26.20
CA THR A 79 -3.13 6.56 -27.22
C THR A 79 -2.09 7.68 -27.28
N ASP A 80 -2.51 8.93 -27.16
CA ASP A 80 -1.61 10.08 -27.18
C ASP A 80 -0.73 10.10 -25.93
N LEU A 81 -1.32 9.85 -24.77
CA LEU A 81 -0.59 9.72 -23.51
C LEU A 81 0.37 8.52 -23.54
N ALA A 82 -0.07 7.39 -24.09
CA ALA A 82 0.77 6.21 -24.25
C ALA A 82 1.94 6.46 -25.21
N ALA A 83 1.75 7.26 -26.26
CA ALA A 83 2.82 7.65 -27.18
C ALA A 83 3.85 8.56 -26.47
N VAL A 84 3.40 9.51 -25.65
CA VAL A 84 4.27 10.39 -24.86
C VAL A 84 5.03 9.62 -23.78
N LEU A 85 4.38 8.66 -23.12
CA LEU A 85 4.98 7.82 -22.07
C LEU A 85 5.79 6.65 -22.64
N TRP A 86 5.69 6.35 -23.95
CA TRP A 86 6.38 5.24 -24.59
C TRP A 86 7.89 5.19 -24.34
N PRO A 87 8.67 6.29 -24.49
CA PRO A 87 10.11 6.26 -24.20
C PRO A 87 10.38 5.95 -22.73
N LEU A 88 9.63 6.55 -21.81
CA LEU A 88 9.77 6.29 -20.37
C LEU A 88 9.46 4.83 -20.05
N LYS A 89 8.36 4.31 -20.59
CA LYS A 89 7.97 2.90 -20.46
C LYS A 89 9.08 1.98 -20.96
N ARG A 90 9.69 2.30 -22.11
CA ARG A 90 10.76 1.48 -22.68
C ARG A 90 12.02 1.46 -21.82
N VAL A 91 12.38 2.57 -21.19
CA VAL A 91 13.50 2.58 -20.23
C VAL A 91 13.15 1.74 -19.00
N ILE A 92 11.94 1.88 -18.46
CA ILE A 92 11.47 1.08 -17.31
C ILE A 92 11.47 -0.41 -17.66
N ASP A 93 10.94 -0.80 -18.81
CA ASP A 93 10.88 -2.20 -19.29
C ASP A 93 12.29 -2.81 -19.46
N VAL A 94 13.28 -2.00 -19.83
CA VAL A 94 14.69 -2.43 -19.91
C VAL A 94 15.30 -2.62 -18.52
N THR A 95 15.00 -1.72 -17.57
CA THR A 95 15.53 -1.78 -16.19
C THR A 95 14.81 -2.79 -15.29
N CYS A 96 13.53 -3.04 -15.54
CA CYS A 96 12.66 -3.94 -14.80
C CYS A 96 12.10 -5.00 -15.75
N PRO A 97 12.90 -6.01 -16.14
CA PRO A 97 12.41 -7.12 -16.96
C PRO A 97 11.26 -7.86 -16.27
N ASP A 98 10.34 -8.41 -17.06
CA ASP A 98 9.23 -9.19 -16.54
C ASP A 98 9.74 -10.42 -15.77
N CYS A 99 9.39 -10.51 -14.49
CA CYS A 99 9.79 -11.57 -13.56
C CYS A 99 8.59 -12.43 -13.14
N ARG A 100 7.53 -12.47 -13.95
CA ARG A 100 6.36 -13.32 -13.67
C ARG A 100 6.74 -14.79 -13.56
N ILE A 101 5.96 -15.50 -12.75
CA ILE A 101 6.08 -16.94 -12.53
C ILE A 101 5.98 -17.67 -13.89
N TYR A 102 6.83 -18.67 -14.12
CA TYR A 102 6.96 -19.46 -15.35
C TYR A 102 7.70 -18.79 -16.53
N GLN A 103 8.32 -17.63 -16.34
CA GLN A 103 9.18 -16.99 -17.37
C GLN A 103 10.67 -17.31 -17.17
N PRO A 104 11.50 -17.30 -18.23
CA PRO A 104 12.94 -17.61 -18.15
C PRO A 104 13.75 -16.63 -17.27
N ARG A 105 13.14 -15.51 -16.84
CA ARG A 105 13.77 -14.46 -16.02
C ARG A 105 13.19 -14.35 -14.59
N GLU A 106 12.52 -15.40 -14.09
CA GLU A 106 11.94 -15.47 -12.73
C GLU A 106 12.95 -15.14 -11.61
N ASN A 107 14.21 -15.56 -11.76
CA ASN A 107 15.24 -15.39 -10.72
C ASN A 107 15.79 -13.96 -10.60
N LEU A 108 15.43 -13.04 -11.51
CA LEU A 108 15.88 -11.64 -11.47
C LEU A 108 15.02 -10.75 -10.56
N TYR A 109 14.11 -11.33 -9.77
CA TYR A 109 13.25 -10.58 -8.83
C TYR A 109 14.00 -9.61 -7.89
N PRO A 110 15.21 -9.87 -7.35
CA PRO A 110 15.85 -8.90 -6.46
C PRO A 110 16.41 -7.70 -7.25
N VAL A 111 16.78 -7.91 -8.51
CA VAL A 111 17.29 -6.84 -9.39
C VAL A 111 16.15 -5.90 -9.78
N THR A 112 15.00 -6.45 -10.14
CA THR A 112 13.81 -5.64 -10.46
C THR A 112 13.27 -4.91 -9.24
N PHE A 113 13.38 -5.50 -8.06
CA PHE A 113 13.07 -4.83 -6.79
C PHE A 113 13.98 -3.62 -6.54
N LEU A 114 15.30 -3.77 -6.67
CA LEU A 114 16.25 -2.66 -6.52
C LEU A 114 16.09 -1.59 -7.59
N ALA A 115 15.85 -1.99 -8.84
CA ALA A 115 15.59 -1.08 -9.95
C ALA A 115 14.30 -0.26 -9.71
N SER A 116 13.26 -0.89 -9.17
CA SER A 116 12.02 -0.21 -8.79
C SER A 116 12.27 0.81 -7.68
N PHE A 117 13.07 0.45 -6.66
CA PHE A 117 13.45 1.39 -5.59
C PHE A 117 14.23 2.60 -6.14
N ALA A 118 15.16 2.39 -7.08
CA ALA A 118 15.89 3.46 -7.74
C ALA A 118 14.96 4.37 -8.56
N TRP A 119 14.00 3.80 -9.31
CA TRP A 119 13.02 4.56 -10.08
C TRP A 119 12.09 5.39 -9.21
N VAL A 120 11.57 4.82 -8.12
CA VAL A 120 10.73 5.55 -7.16
C VAL A 120 11.52 6.69 -6.52
N SER A 121 12.79 6.46 -6.19
CA SER A 121 13.67 7.49 -5.64
C SER A 121 13.93 8.63 -6.65
N LEU A 122 14.23 8.30 -7.90
CA LEU A 122 14.45 9.27 -8.97
C LEU A 122 13.18 10.09 -9.26
N ALA A 123 12.03 9.42 -9.38
CA ALA A 123 10.74 10.09 -9.59
C ALA A 123 10.40 11.03 -8.44
N SER A 124 10.63 10.59 -7.19
CA SER A 124 10.42 11.42 -6.00
C SER A 124 11.32 12.66 -6.00
N PHE A 125 12.57 12.53 -6.43
CA PHE A 125 13.49 13.66 -6.56
C PHE A 125 13.01 14.67 -7.60
N VAL A 126 12.59 14.19 -8.79
CA VAL A 126 12.06 15.05 -9.85
C VAL A 126 10.80 15.80 -9.38
N VAL A 127 9.87 15.09 -8.74
CA VAL A 127 8.66 15.69 -8.16
C VAL A 127 9.03 16.76 -7.12
N GLY A 128 10.03 16.50 -6.27
CA GLY A 128 10.55 17.48 -5.32
C GLY A 128 11.06 18.75 -6.00
N CYS A 129 11.92 18.62 -7.02
CA CYS A 129 12.43 19.77 -7.77
C CYS A 129 11.32 20.57 -8.47
N VAL A 130 10.30 19.89 -8.99
CA VAL A 130 9.13 20.55 -9.59
C VAL A 130 8.39 21.32 -8.51
N VAL A 131 8.06 20.71 -7.38
CA VAL A 131 7.37 21.37 -6.27
C VAL A 131 8.15 22.60 -5.79
N ASP A 132 9.46 22.50 -5.60
CA ASP A 132 10.31 23.64 -5.20
C ASP A 132 10.23 24.79 -6.21
N ARG A 133 10.23 24.47 -7.51
CA ARG A 133 10.11 25.50 -8.56
C ARG A 133 8.72 26.13 -8.60
N TRP A 134 7.67 25.35 -8.42
CA TRP A 134 6.29 25.83 -8.35
C TRP A 134 6.08 26.75 -7.14
N VAL A 135 6.63 26.40 -5.98
CA VAL A 135 6.61 27.22 -4.76
C VAL A 135 7.31 28.56 -5.00
N ALA A 136 8.46 28.55 -5.68
CA ALA A 136 9.20 29.77 -6.02
C ALA A 136 8.42 30.70 -6.98
N LEU A 137 7.58 30.15 -7.86
CA LEU A 137 6.78 30.94 -8.81
C LEU A 137 5.55 31.59 -8.18
N LEU A 138 5.00 31.01 -7.11
CA LEU A 138 3.74 31.48 -6.50
C LEU A 138 3.90 32.67 -5.53
N GLN A 139 5.13 33.15 -5.26
CA GLN A 139 5.50 34.34 -4.45
C GLN A 139 4.83 34.49 -3.06
N ASN A 140 4.05 33.51 -2.61
CA ASN A 140 3.32 33.51 -1.35
C ASN A 140 3.86 32.38 -0.43
N PRO A 141 4.78 32.70 0.50
CA PRO A 141 5.52 31.70 1.27
C PRO A 141 4.70 30.98 2.36
N SER A 142 3.55 31.52 2.78
CA SER A 142 2.82 31.02 3.96
C SER A 142 1.84 29.86 3.70
N SER A 143 1.50 29.56 2.44
CA SER A 143 0.49 28.53 2.07
C SER A 143 0.95 27.55 0.97
N SER A 144 2.06 27.88 0.30
CA SER A 144 2.52 27.18 -0.92
C SER A 144 3.09 25.79 -0.69
N GLY A 145 3.79 25.55 0.43
CA GLY A 145 4.35 24.23 0.76
C GLY A 145 3.27 23.17 1.04
N PHE A 146 2.18 23.55 1.70
CA PHE A 146 1.07 22.64 2.01
C PHE A 146 0.36 22.17 0.74
N PHE A 147 0.11 23.08 -0.21
CA PHE A 147 -0.55 22.73 -1.47
C PHE A 147 0.29 21.76 -2.32
N GLY A 148 1.60 22.00 -2.43
CA GLY A 148 2.51 21.10 -3.16
C GLY A 148 2.59 19.70 -2.52
N LEU A 149 2.73 19.64 -1.20
CA LEU A 149 2.73 18.37 -0.46
C LEU A 149 1.39 17.63 -0.58
N ALA A 150 0.26 18.34 -0.49
CA ALA A 150 -1.07 17.77 -0.62
C ALA A 150 -1.32 17.19 -2.03
N LEU A 151 -0.90 17.91 -3.08
CA LEU A 151 -1.05 17.44 -4.45
C LEU A 151 -0.22 16.18 -4.74
N VAL A 152 1.01 16.12 -4.22
CA VAL A 152 1.86 14.92 -4.32
C VAL A 152 1.26 13.76 -3.54
N ALA A 153 0.76 14.00 -2.32
CA ALA A 153 0.12 12.97 -1.50
C ALA A 153 -1.12 12.38 -2.21
N LEU A 154 -2.00 13.24 -2.74
CA LEU A 154 -3.17 12.79 -3.50
C LEU A 154 -2.77 12.00 -4.76
N GLY A 155 -1.72 12.44 -5.46
CA GLY A 155 -1.22 11.73 -6.65
C GLY A 155 -0.69 10.33 -6.35
N ALA A 156 -0.03 10.15 -5.20
CA ALA A 156 0.49 8.86 -4.76
C ALA A 156 -0.63 7.90 -4.29
N GLU A 157 -1.74 8.42 -3.75
CA GLU A 157 -2.82 7.60 -3.18
C GLU A 157 -3.79 7.04 -4.24
N VAL A 158 -3.90 7.68 -5.42
CA VAL A 158 -4.79 7.24 -6.51
C VAL A 158 -4.46 5.82 -7.01
N PRO A 159 -3.21 5.48 -7.39
CA PRO A 159 -2.85 4.13 -7.81
C PRO A 159 -3.10 3.08 -6.73
N ASP A 160 -2.82 3.42 -5.47
CA ASP A 160 -3.03 2.51 -4.33
C ASP A 160 -4.52 2.22 -4.12
N ALA A 161 -5.37 3.23 -4.25
CA ALA A 161 -6.82 3.06 -4.20
C ALA A 161 -7.34 2.17 -5.33
N ILE A 162 -6.82 2.33 -6.55
CA ILE A 162 -7.18 1.49 -7.71
C ILE A 162 -6.77 0.04 -7.48
N ASN A 163 -5.56 -0.19 -6.95
CA ASN A 163 -5.06 -1.53 -6.63
C ASN A 163 -5.90 -2.21 -5.55
N ALA A 164 -6.22 -1.50 -4.47
CA ALA A 164 -7.08 -2.01 -3.41
C ALA A 164 -8.49 -2.33 -3.93
N LEU A 165 -9.06 -1.44 -4.74
CA LEU A 165 -10.37 -1.64 -5.33
C LEU A 165 -10.39 -2.86 -6.26
N THR A 166 -9.37 -3.00 -7.11
CA THR A 166 -9.22 -4.16 -8.00
C THR A 166 -9.11 -5.47 -7.22
N ALA A 167 -8.34 -5.49 -6.13
CA ALA A 167 -8.23 -6.66 -5.25
C ALA A 167 -9.56 -7.00 -4.56
N THR A 168 -10.35 -6.00 -4.12
CA THR A 168 -11.68 -6.25 -3.55
C THR A 168 -12.67 -6.80 -4.59
N TYR A 169 -12.63 -6.32 -5.84
CA TYR A 169 -13.47 -6.83 -6.92
C TYR A 169 -13.12 -8.27 -7.30
N ARG A 170 -11.86 -8.65 -7.14
CA ARG A 170 -11.39 -10.04 -7.31
C ARG A 170 -11.72 -10.96 -6.13
N GLY A 171 -12.45 -10.48 -5.12
CA GLY A 171 -12.81 -11.25 -3.93
C GLY A 171 -11.72 -11.30 -2.85
N TYR A 172 -10.58 -10.64 -3.06
CA TYR A 172 -9.46 -10.59 -2.11
C TYR A 172 -9.53 -9.37 -1.18
N GLY A 173 -10.69 -9.16 -0.55
CA GLY A 173 -10.92 -8.00 0.34
C GLY A 173 -10.01 -7.97 1.57
N SER A 174 -9.66 -9.13 2.13
CA SER A 174 -8.70 -9.23 3.24
C SER A 174 -7.28 -8.84 2.84
N MET A 175 -6.88 -9.14 1.60
CA MET A 175 -5.60 -8.72 1.04
C MET A 175 -5.59 -7.23 0.73
N ALA A 176 -6.68 -6.69 0.18
CA ALA A 176 -6.84 -5.27 -0.04
C ALA A 176 -6.71 -4.48 1.28
N ALA A 177 -7.40 -4.91 2.34
CA ALA A 177 -7.31 -4.28 3.66
C ALA A 177 -5.90 -4.36 4.26
N ALA A 178 -5.21 -5.50 4.12
CA ALA A 178 -3.83 -5.65 4.59
C ALA A 178 -2.86 -4.73 3.82
N SER A 179 -3.06 -4.56 2.52
CA SER A 179 -2.25 -3.67 1.68
C SER A 179 -2.44 -2.20 2.09
N CYS A 180 -3.69 -1.75 2.25
CA CYS A 180 -4.00 -0.37 2.65
C CYS A 180 -3.45 -0.03 4.05
N LEU A 181 -3.53 -0.96 5.00
CA LEU A 181 -3.01 -0.73 6.35
C LEU A 181 -1.47 -0.81 6.38
N GLY A 182 -0.90 -1.79 5.68
CA GLY A 182 0.53 -2.05 5.66
C GLY A 182 1.33 -0.90 5.04
N SER A 183 0.88 -0.34 3.90
CA SER A 183 1.57 0.76 3.23
C SER A 183 1.70 1.99 4.13
N GLN A 184 0.63 2.37 4.83
CA GLN A 184 0.61 3.54 5.70
C GLN A 184 1.51 3.37 6.93
N ILE A 185 1.54 2.17 7.51
CA ILE A 185 2.45 1.87 8.62
C ILE A 185 3.90 1.97 8.17
N ILE A 186 4.24 1.40 7.01
CA ILE A 186 5.60 1.49 6.45
C ILE A 186 5.96 2.95 6.14
N ASN A 187 5.04 3.73 5.55
CA ASN A 187 5.27 5.15 5.25
C ASN A 187 5.60 5.96 6.51
N ILE A 188 4.92 5.69 7.64
CA ILE A 188 5.22 6.38 8.90
C ILE A 188 6.53 5.86 9.52
N CYS A 189 6.69 4.55 9.66
CA CYS A 189 7.85 3.96 10.32
C CYS A 189 9.15 4.18 9.54
N VAL A 190 9.13 3.93 8.23
CA VAL A 190 10.29 4.03 7.36
C VAL A 190 10.43 5.44 6.81
N GLY A 191 9.34 6.06 6.33
CA GLY A 191 9.41 7.39 5.71
C GLY A 191 9.72 8.50 6.71
N LEU A 192 9.19 8.45 7.93
CA LEU A 192 9.47 9.46 8.98
C LEU A 192 10.46 8.96 10.03
N GLY A 193 10.30 7.73 10.52
CA GLY A 193 11.09 7.20 11.63
C GLY A 193 12.56 6.93 11.28
N LEU A 194 12.84 6.42 10.08
CA LEU A 194 14.19 6.04 9.69
C LEU A 194 15.12 7.26 9.47
N PRO A 195 14.72 8.33 8.76
CA PRO A 195 15.56 9.53 8.62
C PRO A 195 15.87 10.21 9.97
N TRP A 196 14.88 10.26 10.87
CA TRP A 196 15.06 10.85 12.19
C TRP A 196 16.03 10.05 13.06
N THR A 197 15.90 8.72 13.07
CA THR A 197 16.84 7.87 13.81
C THR A 197 18.25 7.95 13.24
N LEU A 198 18.41 7.93 11.91
CA LEU A 198 19.72 8.12 11.27
C LEU A 198 20.36 9.47 11.63
N THR A 199 19.60 10.55 11.60
CA THR A 199 20.11 11.89 11.95
C THR A 199 20.49 11.96 13.43
N LEU A 200 19.73 11.29 14.31
CA LEU A 200 20.05 11.22 15.73
C LEU A 200 21.35 10.43 15.98
N PHE A 201 21.56 9.32 15.26
CA PHE A 201 22.81 8.56 15.34
C PHE A 201 24.01 9.36 14.82
N ALA A 202 23.84 10.18 13.78
CA ALA A 202 24.93 10.96 13.19
C ALA A 202 25.28 12.23 13.99
N SER A 203 24.26 12.94 14.50
CA SER A 203 24.41 14.31 15.01
C SER A 203 24.08 14.47 16.50
N GLY A 204 23.51 13.44 17.15
CA GLY A 204 23.15 13.43 18.58
C GLY A 204 21.97 14.31 18.99
N VAL A 205 21.71 15.40 18.26
CA VAL A 205 20.61 16.34 18.51
C VAL A 205 20.01 16.81 17.17
N VAL A 206 18.69 16.79 17.06
CA VAL A 206 17.96 17.36 15.91
C VAL A 206 17.29 18.66 16.36
N PRO A 207 17.73 19.84 15.88
CA PRO A 207 17.08 21.10 16.23
C PRO A 207 15.70 21.18 15.55
N VAL A 208 14.64 21.17 16.36
CA VAL A 208 13.26 21.38 15.90
C VAL A 208 12.87 22.83 16.16
N SER A 209 12.57 23.57 15.10
CA SER A 209 12.12 24.97 15.22
C SER A 209 10.78 25.03 15.98
N SER A 210 10.60 26.01 16.88
CA SER A 210 9.41 26.14 17.72
C SER A 210 8.10 26.19 16.92
N GLY A 211 8.11 26.77 15.70
CA GLY A 211 6.96 26.76 14.80
C GLY A 211 6.63 25.38 14.24
N SER A 212 7.66 24.58 13.90
CA SER A 212 7.48 23.20 13.43
C SER A 212 6.98 22.25 14.52
N ALA A 213 7.27 22.55 15.80
CA ALA A 213 6.76 21.79 16.93
C ALA A 213 5.23 21.97 17.12
N VAL A 214 4.71 23.18 16.89
CA VAL A 214 3.25 23.42 16.91
C VAL A 214 2.57 22.71 15.75
N PHE A 215 3.16 22.78 14.56
CA PHE A 215 2.66 22.05 13.39
C PHE A 215 2.62 20.53 13.62
N LEU A 216 3.71 19.95 14.13
CA LEU A 216 3.78 18.52 14.46
C LEU A 216 2.74 18.11 15.50
N LYS A 217 2.53 18.92 16.54
CA LYS A 217 1.50 18.66 17.56
C LYS A 217 0.08 18.70 16.98
N THR A 218 -0.21 19.68 16.14
CA THR A 218 -1.52 19.80 15.48
C THR A 218 -1.78 18.62 14.55
N VAL A 219 -0.80 18.24 13.73
CA VAL A 219 -0.89 17.06 12.85
C VAL A 219 -1.04 15.76 13.66
N ALA A 220 -0.32 15.62 14.77
CA ALA A 220 -0.45 14.46 15.65
C ALA A 220 -1.83 14.37 16.31
N CYS A 221 -2.37 15.49 16.80
CA CYS A 221 -3.73 15.55 17.35
C CYS A 221 -4.78 15.19 16.30
N ILE A 222 -4.63 15.69 15.06
CA ILE A 222 -5.52 15.35 13.94
C ILE A 222 -5.49 13.84 13.66
N ASN A 223 -4.29 13.26 13.52
CA ASN A 223 -4.17 11.81 13.26
C ASN A 223 -4.72 10.97 14.41
N ALA A 224 -4.50 11.38 15.66
CA ALA A 224 -5.05 10.71 16.83
C ALA A 224 -6.59 10.78 16.84
N ALA A 225 -7.19 11.92 16.50
CA ALA A 225 -8.64 12.08 16.40
C ALA A 225 -9.23 11.20 15.28
N VAL A 226 -8.57 11.13 14.12
CA VAL A 226 -9.00 10.23 13.03
C VAL A 226 -8.90 8.77 13.46
N ALA A 227 -7.80 8.39 14.12
CA ALA A 227 -7.59 7.02 14.60
C ALA A 227 -8.62 6.61 15.65
N THR A 228 -9.01 7.51 16.56
CA THR A 228 -10.05 7.21 17.57
C THR A 228 -11.42 7.07 16.93
N VAL A 229 -11.78 7.93 15.96
CA VAL A 229 -13.05 7.79 15.21
C VAL A 229 -13.09 6.47 14.43
N LEU A 230 -12.00 6.11 13.77
CA LEU A 230 -11.89 4.84 13.04
C LEU A 230 -11.97 3.64 13.99
N ALA A 231 -11.30 3.71 15.15
CA ALA A 231 -11.38 2.66 16.17
C ALA A 231 -12.79 2.52 16.73
N CYS A 232 -13.49 3.62 17.02
CA CYS A 232 -14.89 3.60 17.43
C CYS A 232 -15.79 2.97 16.35
N TRP A 233 -15.54 3.27 15.08
CA TRP A 233 -16.27 2.67 13.97
C TRP A 233 -15.99 1.17 13.83
N LEU A 234 -14.74 0.73 13.97
CA LEU A 234 -14.37 -0.70 13.96
C LEU A 234 -14.99 -1.46 15.13
N VAL A 235 -15.02 -0.86 16.33
CA VAL A 235 -15.70 -1.43 17.50
C VAL A 235 -17.22 -1.53 17.28
N TRP A 236 -17.81 -0.55 16.60
CA TRP A 236 -19.22 -0.61 16.20
C TRP A 236 -19.48 -1.75 15.20
N GLN A 237 -18.56 -1.99 14.26
CA GLN A 237 -18.64 -3.14 13.33
C GLN A 237 -18.42 -4.49 14.02
N GLY A 238 -17.58 -4.55 15.05
CA GLY A 238 -17.24 -5.75 15.82
C GLY A 238 -18.42 -6.36 16.60
N ARG A 239 -19.59 -5.71 16.63
CA ARG A 239 -20.85 -6.30 17.10
C ARG A 239 -21.52 -7.22 16.06
N ALA A 240 -20.74 -7.87 15.20
CA ALA A 240 -21.25 -8.90 14.31
C ALA A 240 -21.62 -10.17 15.12
N PRO A 241 -22.75 -10.83 14.82
CA PRO A 241 -23.18 -12.02 15.56
C PRO A 241 -22.14 -13.14 15.44
N GLU A 242 -21.88 -13.78 16.59
CA GLU A 242 -20.81 -14.73 16.93
C GLU A 242 -20.71 -16.00 16.04
N ALA A 243 -21.57 -16.13 15.01
CA ALA A 243 -21.76 -17.35 14.21
C ALA A 243 -20.96 -17.40 12.89
N SER A 244 -20.18 -16.37 12.52
CA SER A 244 -19.45 -16.35 11.25
C SER A 244 -17.97 -16.00 11.41
N GLN A 245 -17.09 -16.85 10.88
CA GLN A 245 -15.62 -16.70 10.94
C GLN A 245 -15.07 -15.61 9.98
N TYR A 246 -15.97 -14.86 9.32
CA TYR A 246 -15.65 -13.87 8.30
C TYR A 246 -16.54 -12.63 8.52
N CYS A 247 -15.94 -11.44 8.58
CA CYS A 247 -16.70 -10.19 8.59
C CYS A 247 -17.14 -9.86 7.16
N ILE A 248 -18.44 -10.00 6.87
CA ILE A 248 -19.02 -9.56 5.60
C ILE A 248 -19.39 -8.08 5.74
N ILE A 249 -18.76 -7.23 4.93
CA ILE A 249 -19.08 -5.81 4.85
C ILE A 249 -20.25 -5.65 3.88
N ASP A 250 -21.46 -5.46 4.44
CA ASP A 250 -22.65 -5.14 3.65
C ASP A 250 -22.52 -3.75 3.00
N ARG A 251 -23.22 -3.54 1.88
CA ARG A 251 -23.27 -2.24 1.19
C ARG A 251 -23.67 -1.08 2.12
N ALA A 252 -24.59 -1.32 3.07
CA ALA A 252 -24.99 -0.33 4.06
C ALA A 252 -23.84 0.05 5.01
N ARG A 253 -23.06 -0.93 5.48
CA ARG A 253 -21.90 -0.71 6.36
C ARG A 253 -20.77 -0.01 5.62
N GLY A 254 -20.54 -0.36 4.34
CA GLY A 254 -19.58 0.31 3.47
C GLY A 254 -19.94 1.77 3.19
N MET A 255 -21.21 2.06 2.87
CA MET A 255 -21.68 3.44 2.66
C MET A 255 -21.60 4.28 3.94
N ALA A 256 -21.95 3.70 5.10
CA ALA A 256 -21.79 4.38 6.38
C ALA A 256 -20.32 4.69 6.71
N ALA A 257 -19.39 3.79 6.36
CA ALA A 257 -17.94 4.04 6.46
C ALA A 257 -17.53 5.26 5.64
N LEU A 258 -17.96 5.30 4.38
CA LEU A 258 -17.59 6.35 3.44
C LEU A 258 -18.18 7.70 3.85
N GLN A 259 -19.43 7.73 4.32
CA GLN A 259 -20.05 8.94 4.87
C GLN A 259 -19.30 9.45 6.10
N CYS A 260 -18.90 8.56 7.01
CA CYS A 260 -18.12 8.93 8.19
C CYS A 260 -16.74 9.49 7.79
N TYR A 261 -16.06 8.85 6.83
CA TYR A 261 -14.79 9.32 6.29
C TYR A 261 -14.90 10.72 5.65
N LEU A 262 -15.92 10.94 4.82
CA LEU A 262 -16.17 12.25 4.20
C LEU A 262 -16.51 13.33 5.24
N ALA A 263 -17.29 12.99 6.27
CA ALA A 263 -17.60 13.91 7.35
C ALA A 263 -16.34 14.31 8.14
N VAL A 264 -15.44 13.36 8.41
CA VAL A 264 -14.16 13.61 9.08
C VAL A 264 -13.26 14.51 8.22
N ILE A 265 -13.13 14.24 6.91
CA ILE A 265 -12.38 15.10 5.98
C ILE A 265 -12.94 16.52 5.97
N LEU A 266 -14.27 16.66 5.88
CA LEU A 266 -14.92 17.96 5.83
C LEU A 266 -14.72 18.74 7.14
N LEU A 267 -14.88 18.07 8.29
CA LEU A 267 -14.61 18.66 9.60
C LEU A 267 -13.16 19.10 9.73
N LEU A 268 -12.20 18.27 9.29
CA LEU A 268 -10.78 18.60 9.30
C LEU A 268 -10.45 19.77 8.37
N GLY A 269 -11.04 19.79 7.17
CA GLY A 269 -10.92 20.91 6.24
C GLY A 269 -11.40 22.21 6.89
N VAL A 270 -12.59 22.20 7.49
CA VAL A 270 -13.14 23.37 8.20
C VAL A 270 -12.26 23.79 9.36
N LEU A 271 -11.80 22.86 10.21
CA LEU A 271 -10.91 23.17 11.34
C LEU A 271 -9.56 23.75 10.89
N THR A 272 -8.99 23.22 9.82
CA THR A 272 -7.71 23.69 9.27
C THR A 272 -7.86 25.09 8.67
N PHE A 273 -8.91 25.33 7.88
CA PHE A 273 -9.17 26.65 7.28
C PHE A 273 -9.64 27.69 8.31
N ALA A 274 -10.37 27.29 9.35
CA ALA A 274 -10.88 28.20 10.37
C ALA A 274 -9.85 28.53 11.46
N GLY A 275 -8.94 27.59 11.79
CA GLY A 275 -8.05 27.69 12.93
C GLY A 275 -6.59 28.01 12.60
N THR A 276 -6.09 27.64 11.42
CA THR A 276 -4.63 27.62 11.15
C THR A 276 -4.12 28.76 10.27
N PHE A 277 -5.00 29.50 9.58
CA PHE A 277 -4.62 30.67 8.76
C PHE A 277 -4.86 32.04 9.43
N LYS A 278 -5.22 32.05 10.72
CA LYS A 278 -5.44 33.28 11.51
C LYS A 278 -4.28 33.65 12.44
N GLY A 279 -3.18 32.89 12.45
CA GLY A 279 -2.02 33.11 13.31
C GLY A 279 -0.75 33.35 12.51
#